data_AF-A0A2K8LNE5-F1
#
_entry.id   AF-A0A2K8LNE5-F1
#
_cell.length_a   1.000
_cell.length_b   1.000
_cell.length_c   1.000
_cell.angle_alpha   90.00
_cell.angle_beta   90.00
_cell.angle_gamma   90.00
#
_symmetry.space_group_name_H-M   'P 1'
#
loop_
_entity.id
_entity.type
_entity.pdbx_description
1 polymer ?
#
loop_
_entity_poly.entity_id
_entity_poly.type
_entity_poly.pdbx_seq_one_letter_code
_entity_poly.pdbx_strand_id
1 'polypeptide(L)' 'MTAPDPTCSWCGRARAAETDPLATLAWVSTKENGEQRWLCPDCARNHVRDIEGKLPDEYW' A
#
# COMPACT_ATOMS: atom_id res chain seq x y z
N MET A 1 -18.00 -13.83 -3.87
CA MET A 1 -17.34 -13.81 -2.55
C MET A 1 -16.82 -12.39 -2.40
N THR A 2 -17.47 -11.53 -1.62
CA THR A 2 -16.97 -10.17 -1.40
C THR A 2 -15.71 -10.28 -0.56
N ALA A 3 -14.57 -9.86 -1.11
CA ALA A 3 -13.34 -9.82 -0.34
C ALA A 3 -13.57 -8.88 0.87
N PRO A 4 -13.01 -9.21 2.06
CA PRO A 4 -13.12 -8.33 3.22
C PRO A 4 -12.55 -6.95 2.88
N ASP A 5 -13.15 -5.91 3.47
CA ASP A 5 -12.68 -4.55 3.27
C ASP A 5 -11.24 -4.43 3.78
N PRO A 6 -10.29 -3.95 2.96
CA PRO A 6 -8.88 -4.05 3.29
C PRO A 6 -8.48 -3.08 4.40
N THR A 7 -7.62 -3.57 5.29
CA THR A 7 -6.97 -2.79 6.33
C THR A 7 -5.49 -2.63 5.99
N CYS A 8 -4.94 -1.43 6.20
CA CYS A 8 -3.53 -1.15 5.98
C CYS A 8 -2.69 -2.01 6.92
N SER A 9 -1.81 -2.84 6.37
CA SER A 9 -0.96 -3.75 7.14
C SER A 9 0.07 -3.05 8.02
N TRP A 10 0.30 -1.75 7.82
CA TRP A 10 1.28 -0.96 8.59
C TRP A 10 0.64 -0.10 9.68
N CYS A 11 -0.38 0.70 9.33
CA CYS A 11 -0.99 1.64 10.27
C CYS A 11 -2.38 1.23 10.77
N GLY A 12 -2.94 0.13 10.28
CA GLY A 12 -4.25 -0.37 10.70
C GLY A 12 -5.45 0.45 10.21
N ARG A 13 -5.25 1.47 9.37
CA ARG A 13 -6.36 2.22 8.75
C ARG A 13 -7.24 1.27 7.95
N ALA A 14 -8.57 1.43 8.00
CA ALA A 14 -9.51 0.68 7.17
C ALA A 14 -9.87 1.47 5.89
N ARG A 15 -9.98 0.80 4.75
CA ARG A 15 -10.36 1.45 3.48
C ARG A 15 -11.80 1.95 3.49
N ALA A 16 -12.70 1.24 4.15
CA ALA A 16 -14.09 1.63 4.36
C ALA A 16 -14.24 2.94 5.15
N ALA A 17 -13.24 3.34 5.93
CA ALA A 17 -13.24 4.62 6.65
C ALA A 17 -12.80 5.80 5.77
N GLU A 18 -12.37 5.54 4.53
CA GLU A 18 -11.94 6.57 3.61
C GLU A 18 -13.15 7.32 3.04
N THR A 19 -13.09 8.65 3.12
CA THR A 19 -14.20 9.52 2.67
C THR A 19 -13.89 10.16 1.32
N ASP A 20 -12.62 10.26 0.97
CA ASP A 20 -12.19 10.70 -0.35
C ASP A 20 -12.19 9.51 -1.34
N PRO A 21 -12.97 9.58 -2.43
CA PRO A 21 -12.94 8.55 -3.47
C PRO A 21 -11.56 8.35 -4.08
N LEU A 22 -10.75 9.41 -4.21
CA LEU A 22 -9.41 9.30 -4.77
C LEU A 22 -8.48 8.55 -3.81
N ALA A 23 -8.49 8.90 -2.53
CA ALA A 23 -7.78 8.16 -1.50
C ALA A 23 -8.22 6.69 -1.45
N THR A 24 -9.52 6.40 -1.65
CA THR A 24 -10.05 5.03 -1.71
C THR A 24 -9.49 4.25 -2.91
N LEU A 25 -9.39 4.87 -4.08
CA LEU A 25 -8.83 4.25 -5.29
C LEU A 25 -7.31 4.09 -5.25
N ALA A 26 -6.61 4.90 -4.45
CA ALA A 26 -5.15 4.92 -4.36
C ALA A 26 -4.55 3.86 -3.41
N TRP A 27 -5.36 2.97 -2.83
CA TRP A 27 -4.88 1.85 -2.02
C TRP A 27 -4.06 0.87 -2.86
N VAL A 28 -2.96 0.39 -2.28
CA VAL A 28 -2.01 -0.48 -2.98
C VAL A 28 -2.10 -1.88 -2.39
N SER A 29 -2.23 -2.89 -3.25
CA SER A 29 -1.98 -4.28 -2.86
C SER A 29 -0.54 -4.66 -3.21
N THR A 30 0.11 -5.34 -2.29
CA THR A 30 1.42 -5.95 -2.49
C THR A 30 1.34 -7.44 -2.21
N LYS A 31 2.27 -8.21 -2.77
CA LYS A 31 2.48 -9.62 -2.41
C LYS A 31 3.83 -9.74 -1.73
N GLU A 32 3.81 -10.03 -0.44
CA GLU A 32 5.02 -10.27 0.34
C GLU A 32 5.03 -11.72 0.81
N ASN A 33 6.09 -12.48 0.49
CA ASN A 33 6.20 -13.90 0.83
C ASN A 33 4.98 -14.75 0.41
N GLY A 34 4.35 -14.39 -0.71
CA GLY A 34 3.14 -15.05 -1.22
C GLY A 34 1.83 -14.59 -0.58
N GLU A 35 1.88 -13.77 0.47
CA GLU A 35 0.70 -13.22 1.13
C GLU A 35 0.33 -11.85 0.55
N GLN A 36 -0.95 -11.65 0.24
CA GLN A 36 -1.45 -10.35 -0.20
C GLN A 36 -1.64 -9.43 1.00
N ARG A 37 -0.98 -8.27 0.95
CA ARG A 37 -1.10 -7.20 1.94
C ARG A 37 -1.60 -5.93 1.28
N TRP A 38 -2.21 -5.07 2.08
CA TRP A 38 -2.77 -3.80 1.62
C TRP A 38 -2.12 -2.64 2.35
N LEU A 39 -1.86 -1.56 1.64
CA LEU A 39 -1.30 -0.33 2.18
C LEU A 39 -2.21 0.85 1.84
N CYS A 40 -2.42 1.73 2.82
CA CYS A 40 -3.02 3.02 2.54
C CYS A 40 -2.08 3.89 1.70
N PRO A 41 -2.59 4.93 1.01
CA PRO A 41 -1.78 5.76 0.11
C PRO A 41 -0.57 6.42 0.79
N ASP A 42 -0.69 6.80 2.07
CA ASP A 42 0.40 7.41 2.84
C ASP A 42 1.52 6.40 3.13
N CYS A 43 1.17 5.22 3.68
CA CYS A 43 2.14 4.17 3.95
C CYS A 43 2.80 3.66 2.66
N ALA A 44 2.02 3.50 1.58
CA ALA A 44 2.57 3.08 0.29
C ALA A 44 3.63 4.05 -0.21
N ARG A 45 3.36 5.37 -0.21
CA ARG A 45 4.32 6.39 -0.68
C ARG A 45 5.56 6.49 0.20
N ASN A 46 5.40 6.35 1.52
CA ASN A 46 6.51 6.38 2.45
C ASN A 46 7.44 5.17 2.27
N HIS A 47 6.89 3.97 2.05
CA HIS A 47 7.69 2.74 1.94
C HIS A 47 8.21 2.44 0.53
N VAL A 48 7.50 2.82 -0.54
CA VAL A 48 8.00 2.67 -1.92
C VAL A 48 9.26 3.52 -2.14
N ARG A 49 9.28 4.74 -1.59
CA ARG A 49 10.46 5.63 -1.67
C ARG A 49 11.70 5.08 -0.96
N ASP A 50 11.51 4.16 -0.02
CA ASP A 50 12.59 3.52 0.72
C ASP A 50 13.34 2.45 -0.11
N ILE A 51 12.76 2.03 -1.26
CA ILE A 51 13.31 1.02 -2.18
C ILE A 51 14.10 1.69 -3.31
N GLU A 52 13.55 2.75 -3.92
CA GLU A 52 14.16 3.43 -5.08
C GLU A 52 15.47 4.14 -4.73
N GLY A 53 15.58 4.73 -3.53
CA GLY A 53 16.80 5.45 -3.11
C GLY A 53 17.97 4.56 -2.67
N LYS A 54 17.83 3.23 -2.72
CA LYS A 54 18.87 2.26 -2.31
C LYS A 54 19.43 1.44 -3.46
N LEU A 55 18.90 1.59 -4.67
CA LEU A 55 19.46 0.95 -5.86
C LEU A 55 20.59 1.84 -6.41
N PRO A 56 21.80 1.29 -6.62
CA PRO A 56 22.86 2.02 -7.30
C PRO A 56 22.39 2.48 -8.69
N ASP A 57 22.92 3.62 -9.16
CA ASP A 57 22.57 4.19 -10.48
C ASP A 57 22.76 3.21 -11.65
N GLU A 58 23.61 2.20 -11.52
CA GLU A 58 23.84 1.18 -12.54
C GLU A 58 22.63 0.26 -12.81
N TYR A 59 21.62 0.29 -11.93
CA TYR A 59 20.40 -0.54 -12.04
C TYR A 59 19.13 0.26 -12.36
N TRP A 60 19.28 1.54 -12.73
CA TRP A 60 18.20 2.37 -13.27
C TRP A 60 18.21 2.35 -14.81
#